data_AF-A0A2T9YCA6-F1
#
_entry.id   AF-A0A2T9YCA6-F1
#
_cell.length_a   1.000
_cell.length_b   1.000
_cell.length_c   1.000
_cell.angle_alpha   90.00
_cell.angle_beta   90.00
_cell.angle_gamma   90.00
#
_symmetry.space_group_name_H-M   'P 1'
#
loop_
_entity.id
_entity.type
_entity.pdbx_description
1 polymer ?
#
loop_
_entity_poly.entity_id
_entity_poly.type
_entity_poly.pdbx_seq_one_letter_code
_entity_poly.pdbx_strand_id
1 'polypeptide(L)'
;MNSICNETKNIVKKEHLFDDVDMLGLTISVPEFVKKLFRILEDESYSKIIFWNYNGESFIVQDPNELSKVVLPQHFKHNNFASFVRQLNKYDFHKVKSTDDNKRYGDSVWEFKHPSFKHGRHELLEKIKRKPPIRSRITSAAINASMGSGARNHLNFMKYNKQLENSYSSTIEGLENKVLLLTETNNQITKYLNQLASCFQNVSDELITIKKSMTTQDQLMSEFVKYVLAQEKKYQKN
;
A
#
# COMPACT_ATOMS: atom_id res chain seq x y z
N MET A 1 35.93 -38.50 33.08
CA MET A 1 36.62 -37.95 31.88
C MET A 1 35.67 -37.44 30.78
N ASN A 2 34.42 -37.07 31.05
CA ASN A 2 33.48 -36.60 30.00
C ASN A 2 32.74 -35.31 30.38
N SER A 3 33.43 -34.32 30.97
CA SER A 3 32.80 -33.03 31.31
C SER A 3 33.51 -31.78 30.78
N ILE A 4 34.67 -31.91 30.11
CA ILE A 4 35.46 -30.75 29.65
C ILE A 4 35.28 -30.46 28.14
N CYS A 5 34.65 -31.37 27.37
CA CYS A 5 34.50 -31.22 25.91
C CYS A 5 33.23 -30.49 25.43
N ASN A 6 32.38 -30.01 26.33
CA ASN A 6 31.12 -29.35 25.92
C ASN A 6 31.16 -27.82 26.07
N GLU A 7 32.14 -27.26 26.77
CA GLU A 7 32.26 -25.80 26.96
C GLU A 7 33.00 -25.11 25.80
N THR A 8 33.90 -25.83 25.12
CA THR A 8 34.68 -25.30 23.97
C THR A 8 33.92 -25.29 22.65
N LYS A 9 32.74 -25.92 22.56
CA LYS A 9 31.92 -25.90 21.33
C LYS A 9 30.97 -24.70 21.21
N ASN A 10 30.81 -23.92 22.28
CA ASN A 10 29.96 -22.72 22.29
C ASN A 10 30.72 -21.41 22.08
N ILE A 11 32.05 -21.43 22.12
CA ILE A 11 32.87 -20.21 21.97
C ILE A 11 33.21 -19.93 20.50
N VAL A 12 33.31 -20.96 19.65
CA VAL A 12 33.71 -20.82 18.22
C VAL A 12 32.57 -20.38 17.29
N LYS A 13 31.32 -20.30 17.77
CA LYS A 13 30.17 -19.86 16.94
C LYS A 13 29.90 -18.35 16.93
N LYS A 14 30.74 -17.54 17.58
CA LYS A 14 30.49 -16.10 17.75
C LYS A 14 31.34 -15.14 16.91
N GLU A 15 32.17 -15.65 15.99
CA GLU A 15 33.13 -14.80 15.24
C GLU A 15 32.99 -14.74 13.70
N HIS A 16 31.88 -15.20 13.12
CA HIS A 16 31.64 -15.03 11.65
C HIS A 16 30.32 -14.31 11.37
N LEU A 17 30.14 -13.10 11.90
CA LEU A 17 28.98 -12.25 11.60
C LEU A 17 29.26 -11.18 10.54
N PHE A 18 30.40 -11.23 9.83
CA PHE A 18 30.86 -10.14 8.97
C PHE A 18 31.18 -10.51 7.51
N ASP A 19 30.76 -11.69 7.02
CA ASP A 19 31.06 -12.11 5.62
C ASP A 19 29.82 -12.38 4.74
N ASP A 20 28.60 -12.15 5.21
CA ASP A 20 27.37 -12.50 4.46
C ASP A 20 26.86 -11.40 3.52
N VAL A 21 27.71 -10.47 3.10
CA VAL A 21 27.33 -9.30 2.30
C VAL A 21 28.03 -9.34 0.94
N ASP A 22 27.26 -9.31 -0.15
CA ASP A 22 27.85 -9.21 -1.49
C ASP A 22 28.43 -7.81 -1.75
N MET A 23 29.12 -7.63 -2.88
CA MET A 23 29.77 -6.36 -3.28
C MET A 23 28.81 -5.14 -3.31
N LEU A 24 27.51 -5.35 -3.12
CA LEU A 24 26.46 -4.34 -3.16
C LEU A 24 25.83 -4.07 -1.78
N GLY A 25 26.38 -4.62 -0.70
CA GLY A 25 25.78 -4.40 0.62
C GLY A 25 24.56 -5.31 0.90
N LEU A 26 24.23 -6.23 -0.01
CA LEU A 26 23.05 -7.09 0.09
C LEU A 26 23.43 -8.48 0.57
N THR A 27 22.60 -9.04 1.45
CA THR A 27 22.88 -10.35 2.00
C THR A 27 22.81 -11.44 0.93
N ILE A 28 23.65 -12.47 1.04
CA ILE A 28 23.67 -13.64 0.13
C ILE A 28 22.30 -14.35 0.09
N SER A 29 21.49 -14.17 1.14
CA SER A 29 20.15 -14.78 1.30
C SER A 29 19.06 -14.16 0.41
N VAL A 30 19.31 -13.00 -0.21
CA VAL A 30 18.39 -12.34 -1.14
C VAL A 30 18.47 -13.03 -2.52
N PRO A 31 17.34 -13.39 -3.14
CA PRO A 31 17.37 -14.02 -4.46
C PRO A 31 17.95 -13.11 -5.55
N GLU A 32 18.77 -13.66 -6.44
CA GLU A 32 19.47 -12.93 -7.51
C GLU A 32 18.54 -12.08 -8.39
N PHE A 33 17.34 -12.59 -8.71
CA PHE A 33 16.35 -11.84 -9.47
C PHE A 33 15.92 -10.55 -8.74
N VAL A 34 15.72 -10.63 -7.43
CA VAL A 34 15.29 -9.50 -6.60
C VAL A 34 16.41 -8.46 -6.52
N LYS A 35 17.66 -8.91 -6.34
CA LYS A 35 18.84 -8.02 -6.37
C LYS A 35 18.91 -7.24 -7.69
N LYS A 36 18.83 -7.96 -8.82
CA LYS A 36 18.87 -7.34 -10.16
C LYS A 36 17.73 -6.38 -10.41
N LEU A 37 16.51 -6.76 -10.05
CA LEU A 37 15.33 -5.90 -10.18
C LEU A 37 15.52 -4.60 -9.39
N PHE A 38 16.02 -4.72 -8.16
CA PHE A 38 16.25 -3.57 -7.30
C PHE A 38 17.33 -2.63 -7.88
N ARG A 39 18.43 -3.18 -8.40
CA ARG A 39 19.47 -2.40 -9.10
C ARG A 39 18.95 -1.67 -10.33
N ILE A 40 18.14 -2.35 -11.15
CA ILE A 40 17.51 -1.74 -12.34
C ILE A 40 16.69 -0.50 -11.95
N LEU A 41 16.03 -0.55 -10.80
CA LEU A 41 15.20 0.54 -10.28
C LEU A 41 15.99 1.67 -9.61
N GLU A 42 17.23 1.42 -9.18
CA GLU A 42 18.14 2.45 -8.65
C GLU A 42 18.99 3.11 -9.75
N ASP A 43 19.10 2.51 -10.93
CA ASP A 43 19.84 3.07 -12.05
C ASP A 43 19.00 4.15 -12.76
N GLU A 44 19.44 5.41 -12.62
CA GLU A 44 18.79 6.58 -13.21
C GLU A 44 18.68 6.50 -14.75
N SER A 45 19.53 5.70 -15.40
CA SER A 45 19.51 5.48 -16.86
C SER A 45 18.19 4.86 -17.34
N TYR A 46 17.52 4.07 -16.49
CA TYR A 46 16.26 3.42 -16.80
C TYR A 46 15.03 4.13 -16.24
N SER A 47 15.21 5.27 -15.57
CA SER A 47 14.15 6.03 -14.88
C SER A 47 12.94 6.38 -15.77
N LYS A 48 13.10 6.42 -17.10
CA LYS A 48 12.01 6.66 -18.06
C LYS A 48 11.20 5.40 -18.41
N ILE A 49 11.79 4.23 -18.20
CA ILE A 49 11.25 2.92 -18.62
C ILE A 49 10.67 2.18 -17.41
N ILE A 50 11.41 2.17 -16.31
CA ILE A 50 11.07 1.47 -15.08
C ILE A 50 11.57 2.28 -13.87
N PHE A 51 10.68 2.60 -12.96
CA PHE A 51 10.98 3.50 -11.84
C PHE A 51 10.06 3.24 -10.64
N TRP A 52 10.45 3.77 -9.48
CA TRP A 52 9.64 3.72 -8.27
C TRP A 52 8.45 4.67 -8.35
N ASN A 53 7.30 4.23 -7.85
CA ASN A 53 6.16 5.12 -7.64
C ASN A 53 6.50 6.20 -6.60
N TYR A 54 5.75 7.31 -6.56
CA TYR A 54 6.00 8.47 -5.70
C TYR A 54 6.11 8.11 -4.20
N ASN A 55 5.37 7.09 -3.75
CA ASN A 55 5.42 6.60 -2.36
C ASN A 55 6.54 5.60 -2.08
N GLY A 56 7.29 5.15 -3.09
CA GLY A 56 8.35 4.16 -2.97
C GLY A 56 7.89 2.76 -2.55
N GLU A 57 6.59 2.47 -2.56
CA GLU A 57 6.04 1.17 -2.14
C GLU A 57 5.77 0.19 -3.29
N SER A 58 5.88 0.67 -4.51
CA SER A 58 5.63 -0.07 -5.75
C SER A 58 6.53 0.49 -6.85
N PHE A 59 6.69 -0.26 -7.92
CA PHE A 59 7.40 0.21 -9.10
C PHE A 59 6.49 0.14 -10.33
N ILE A 60 6.78 1.02 -11.28
CA ILE A 60 6.02 1.23 -12.49
C ILE A 60 6.90 0.87 -13.67
N VAL A 61 6.34 0.14 -14.62
CA VAL A 61 6.90 -0.08 -15.96
C VAL A 61 6.07 0.75 -16.93
N GLN A 62 6.69 1.77 -17.49
CA GLN A 62 6.05 2.74 -18.39
C GLN A 62 5.75 2.10 -19.74
N ASP A 63 6.75 1.48 -20.37
CA ASP A 63 6.62 0.75 -21.63
C ASP A 63 7.21 -0.66 -21.50
N PRO A 64 6.37 -1.72 -21.47
CA PRO A 64 6.83 -3.10 -21.48
C PRO A 64 7.73 -3.45 -22.66
N ASN A 65 7.51 -2.85 -23.83
CA ASN A 65 8.28 -3.13 -25.03
C ASN A 65 9.69 -2.56 -24.94
N GLU A 66 9.82 -1.32 -24.44
CA GLU A 66 11.10 -0.68 -24.23
C GLU A 66 11.89 -1.38 -23.13
N LEU A 67 11.24 -1.77 -22.03
CA LEU A 67 11.85 -2.61 -20.98
C LEU A 67 12.41 -3.90 -21.58
N SER A 68 11.62 -4.56 -22.42
CA SER A 68 12.01 -5.79 -23.11
C SER A 68 13.23 -5.61 -24.01
N LYS A 69 13.33 -4.50 -24.75
CA LYS A 69 14.41 -4.27 -25.72
C LYS A 69 15.69 -3.74 -25.09
N VAL A 70 15.58 -2.84 -24.13
CA VAL A 70 16.72 -2.06 -23.62
C VAL A 70 17.25 -2.64 -22.32
N VAL A 71 16.36 -2.98 -21.37
CA VAL A 71 16.76 -3.31 -19.99
C VAL A 71 16.95 -4.80 -19.79
N LEU A 72 15.98 -5.62 -20.23
CA LEU A 72 16.02 -7.06 -19.98
C LEU A 72 17.28 -7.76 -20.56
N PRO A 73 17.77 -7.46 -21.78
CA PRO A 73 18.96 -8.11 -22.33
C PRO A 73 20.25 -7.79 -21.57
N GLN A 74 20.32 -6.64 -20.90
CA GLN A 74 21.51 -6.22 -20.15
C GLN A 74 21.62 -6.93 -18.80
N HIS A 75 20.48 -7.27 -18.17
CA HIS A 75 20.44 -7.83 -16.81
C HIS A 75 20.05 -9.31 -16.76
N PHE A 76 19.34 -9.81 -17.78
CA PHE A 76 18.82 -11.17 -17.86
C PHE A 76 19.20 -11.84 -19.19
N LYS A 77 19.22 -13.18 -19.20
CA LYS A 77 19.55 -13.99 -20.40
C LYS A 77 18.38 -14.09 -21.40
N HIS A 78 17.45 -13.15 -21.37
CA HIS A 78 16.28 -13.09 -22.25
C HIS A 78 15.76 -11.66 -22.33
N ASN A 79 15.01 -11.35 -23.37
CA ASN A 79 14.38 -10.05 -23.59
C ASN A 79 12.84 -10.09 -23.43
N ASN A 80 12.28 -11.22 -22.99
CA ASN A 80 10.83 -11.42 -22.95
C ASN A 80 10.20 -10.87 -21.66
N PHE A 81 9.28 -9.91 -21.79
CA PHE A 81 8.53 -9.32 -20.68
C PHE A 81 7.70 -10.35 -19.91
N ALA A 82 7.10 -11.33 -20.58
CA ALA A 82 6.32 -12.39 -19.91
C ALA A 82 7.21 -13.25 -18.99
N SER A 83 8.47 -13.49 -19.37
CA SER A 83 9.44 -14.18 -18.50
C SER A 83 9.78 -13.35 -17.28
N PHE A 84 9.92 -12.04 -17.43
CA PHE A 84 10.11 -11.11 -16.33
C PHE A 84 8.91 -11.10 -15.37
N VAL A 85 7.68 -11.00 -15.89
CA VAL A 85 6.44 -11.09 -15.09
C VAL A 85 6.32 -12.45 -14.40
N ARG A 86 6.71 -13.54 -15.05
CA ARG A 86 6.73 -14.85 -14.42
C ARG A 86 7.70 -14.91 -13.24
N GLN A 87 8.86 -14.26 -13.35
CA GLN A 87 9.80 -14.15 -12.23
C GLN A 87 9.18 -13.31 -11.10
N LEU A 88 8.56 -12.18 -11.39
CA LEU A 88 7.80 -11.39 -10.40
C LEU A 88 6.77 -12.25 -9.65
N ASN A 89 5.93 -12.99 -10.37
CA ASN A 89 4.92 -13.86 -9.77
C ASN A 89 5.53 -14.98 -8.90
N LYS A 90 6.71 -15.50 -9.25
CA LYS A 90 7.42 -16.50 -8.42
C LYS A 90 7.88 -15.94 -7.08
N TYR A 91 8.08 -14.63 -6.97
CA TYR A 91 8.45 -13.94 -5.74
C TYR A 91 7.28 -13.15 -5.14
N ASP A 92 6.04 -13.49 -5.53
CA ASP A 92 4.81 -12.93 -4.96
C ASP A 92 4.61 -11.43 -5.18
N PHE A 93 5.22 -10.89 -6.23
CA PHE A 93 4.87 -9.55 -6.71
C PHE A 93 3.51 -9.59 -7.40
N HIS A 94 2.66 -8.63 -7.08
CA HIS A 94 1.30 -8.56 -7.61
C HIS A 94 1.14 -7.32 -8.48
N LYS A 95 0.45 -7.48 -9.62
CA LYS A 95 0.06 -6.35 -10.46
C LYS A 95 -1.01 -5.54 -9.72
N VAL A 96 -0.78 -4.25 -9.56
CA VAL A 96 -1.77 -3.33 -8.99
C VAL A 96 -2.83 -3.05 -10.07
N LYS A 97 -4.11 -3.11 -9.69
CA LYS A 97 -5.21 -2.74 -10.59
C LYS A 97 -5.11 -1.24 -10.89
N SER A 98 -5.36 -0.83 -12.13
CA SER A 98 -5.37 0.59 -12.48
C SER A 98 -6.36 1.36 -11.60
N THR A 99 -5.84 2.18 -10.69
CA THR A 99 -6.59 3.17 -9.90
C THR A 99 -6.43 4.55 -10.52
N ASP A 100 -7.19 5.54 -10.07
CA ASP A 100 -7.05 6.93 -10.56
C ASP A 100 -5.63 7.49 -10.31
N ASP A 101 -4.92 7.02 -9.29
CA ASP A 101 -3.51 7.37 -9.06
C ASP A 101 -2.58 6.88 -10.17
N ASN A 102 -2.89 5.74 -10.80
CA ASN A 102 -2.09 5.17 -11.88
C ASN A 102 -2.29 5.88 -13.21
N LYS A 103 -3.40 6.59 -13.39
CA LYS A 103 -3.62 7.45 -14.57
C LYS A 103 -2.63 8.60 -14.66
N ARG A 104 -1.96 8.97 -13.55
CA ARG A 104 -0.91 10.00 -13.55
C ARG A 104 0.26 9.65 -14.47
N TYR A 105 0.49 8.37 -14.73
CA TYR A 105 1.57 7.88 -15.59
C TYR A 105 1.07 7.40 -16.96
N GLY A 106 -0.24 7.47 -17.22
CA GLY A 106 -0.89 7.07 -18.47
C GLY A 106 -1.68 5.76 -18.37
N ASP A 107 -2.59 5.55 -19.31
CA ASP A 107 -3.57 4.44 -19.26
C ASP A 107 -2.97 3.04 -19.50
N SER A 108 -1.73 2.94 -19.97
CA SER A 108 -1.10 1.68 -20.40
C SER A 108 0.07 1.22 -19.51
N VAL A 109 0.26 1.82 -18.35
CA VAL A 109 1.38 1.48 -17.45
C VAL A 109 1.14 0.19 -16.67
N TRP A 110 2.23 -0.46 -16.27
CA TRP A 110 2.20 -1.66 -15.45
C TRP A 110 2.82 -1.41 -14.09
N GLU A 111 2.00 -1.39 -13.04
CA GLU A 111 2.47 -1.24 -11.67
C GLU A 111 2.52 -2.60 -10.97
N PHE A 112 3.62 -2.86 -10.26
CA PHE A 112 3.80 -4.05 -9.44
C PHE A 112 4.19 -3.68 -8.01
N LYS A 113 3.63 -4.41 -7.04
CA LYS A 113 3.87 -4.20 -5.61
C LYS A 113 4.25 -5.50 -4.91
N HIS A 114 5.13 -5.38 -3.91
CA HIS A 114 5.40 -6.42 -2.92
C HIS A 114 5.64 -5.77 -1.54
N PRO A 115 5.06 -6.27 -0.44
CA PRO A 115 5.14 -5.63 0.88
C PRO A 115 6.56 -5.34 1.39
N SER A 116 7.50 -6.24 1.11
CA SER A 116 8.90 -6.15 1.51
C SER A 116 9.83 -5.61 0.41
N PHE A 117 9.29 -5.07 -0.69
CA PHE A 117 10.07 -4.47 -1.77
C PHE A 117 9.78 -2.97 -1.82
N LYS A 118 10.63 -2.17 -1.18
CA LYS A 118 10.43 -0.72 -1.05
C LYS A 118 11.71 0.05 -1.39
N HIS A 119 11.54 1.26 -1.93
CA HIS A 119 12.64 2.15 -2.26
C HIS A 119 13.51 2.45 -1.03
N GLY A 120 14.83 2.36 -1.18
CA GLY A 120 15.81 2.64 -0.12
C GLY A 120 15.78 1.70 1.09
N ARG A 121 15.04 0.57 1.02
CA ARG A 121 14.87 -0.38 2.13
C ARG A 121 15.42 -1.75 1.79
N HIS A 122 16.75 -1.80 1.66
CA HIS A 122 17.49 -2.99 1.25
C HIS A 122 17.34 -4.15 2.25
N GLU A 123 17.19 -3.84 3.52
CA GLU A 123 17.02 -4.79 4.63
C GLU A 123 15.74 -5.64 4.50
N LEU A 124 14.73 -5.14 3.78
CA LEU A 124 13.47 -5.85 3.59
C LEU A 124 13.55 -6.91 2.48
N LEU A 125 14.54 -6.81 1.58
CA LEU A 125 14.70 -7.71 0.44
C LEU A 125 14.95 -9.16 0.87
N GLU A 126 15.57 -9.37 2.04
CA GLU A 126 15.81 -10.70 2.59
C GLU A 126 14.51 -11.47 2.87
N LYS A 127 13.42 -10.77 3.15
CA LYS A 127 12.10 -11.37 3.40
C LYS A 127 11.42 -11.88 2.13
N ILE A 128 11.93 -11.51 0.95
CA ILE A 128 11.35 -11.91 -0.34
C ILE A 128 11.85 -13.31 -0.70
N LYS A 129 10.99 -14.31 -0.56
CA LYS A 129 11.32 -15.70 -0.86
C LYS A 129 10.50 -16.23 -2.04
N ARG A 130 11.10 -17.17 -2.78
CA ARG A 130 10.46 -17.80 -3.93
C ARG A 130 9.32 -18.70 -3.46
N LYS A 131 8.14 -18.58 -4.09
CA LYS A 131 7.02 -19.50 -3.87
C LYS A 131 7.43 -20.92 -4.26
N PRO A 132 7.14 -21.94 -3.41
CA PRO A 132 7.41 -23.32 -3.76
C PRO A 132 6.65 -23.70 -5.03
N PRO A 133 7.24 -24.51 -5.93
CA PRO A 133 6.55 -24.94 -7.13
C PRO A 133 5.31 -25.74 -6.73
N ILE A 134 4.16 -25.34 -7.28
CA ILE A 134 2.93 -26.12 -7.17
C ILE A 134 3.20 -27.43 -7.90
N ARG A 135 3.35 -28.55 -7.18
CA ARG A 135 3.52 -29.87 -7.79
C ARG A 135 2.22 -30.26 -8.50
N SER A 136 2.15 -30.01 -9.81
CA SER A 136 1.18 -30.73 -10.66
C SER A 136 1.63 -32.19 -10.71
N ARG A 137 0.97 -33.06 -9.95
CA ARG A 137 1.13 -34.52 -10.11
C ARG A 137 0.50 -34.92 -11.44
N ILE A 138 1.25 -34.81 -12.54
CA ILE A 138 0.94 -35.49 -13.79
C ILE A 138 2.24 -36.09 -14.30
N THR A 139 2.51 -37.34 -13.89
CA THR A 139 3.51 -38.20 -14.52
C THR A 139 3.00 -39.63 -14.56
N SER A 140 3.14 -40.20 -15.74
CA SER A 140 2.67 -41.46 -16.32
C SER A 140 3.25 -42.73 -15.66
N ALA A 141 3.15 -42.87 -14.34
CA ALA A 141 3.69 -44.01 -13.57
C ALA A 141 2.63 -44.76 -12.75
N ALA A 142 1.39 -44.83 -13.24
CA ALA A 142 0.24 -45.32 -12.46
C ALA A 142 -0.50 -46.52 -13.08
N ILE A 143 0.15 -47.30 -13.96
CA ILE A 143 -0.47 -48.52 -14.52
C ILE A 143 -0.27 -49.78 -13.65
N ASN A 144 0.66 -49.80 -12.69
CA ASN A 144 0.92 -50.98 -11.86
C ASN A 144 1.03 -50.64 -10.36
N ALA A 145 -0.06 -50.24 -9.71
CA ALA A 145 -0.19 -50.28 -8.23
C ALA A 145 -1.64 -50.02 -7.77
N SER A 146 -2.59 -50.87 -8.14
CA SER A 146 -3.72 -51.19 -7.24
C SER A 146 -3.17 -52.27 -6.30
N MET A 147 -3.26 -52.22 -4.97
CA MET A 147 -4.35 -51.82 -4.10
C MET A 147 -3.75 -51.34 -2.75
N GLY A 148 -4.25 -50.23 -2.18
CA GLY A 148 -3.86 -49.79 -0.82
C GLY A 148 -3.55 -48.29 -0.62
N SER A 149 -3.59 -47.47 -1.68
CA SER A 149 -3.12 -46.06 -1.63
C SER A 149 -4.21 -44.99 -1.81
N GLY A 150 -5.48 -45.38 -2.01
CA GLY A 150 -6.59 -44.45 -2.25
C GLY A 150 -6.96 -43.58 -1.04
N ALA A 151 -7.01 -44.16 0.16
CA ALA A 151 -7.40 -43.43 1.38
C ALA A 151 -6.39 -42.34 1.78
N ARG A 152 -5.08 -42.59 1.61
CA ARG A 152 -4.02 -41.62 1.93
C ARG A 152 -4.04 -40.39 1.01
N ASN A 153 -4.36 -40.58 -0.27
CA ASN A 153 -4.48 -39.45 -1.20
C ASN A 153 -5.75 -38.63 -0.96
N HIS A 154 -6.87 -39.28 -0.61
CA HIS A 154 -8.12 -38.58 -0.24
C HIS A 154 -7.97 -37.78 1.06
N LEU A 155 -7.32 -38.32 2.09
CA LEU A 155 -7.07 -37.61 3.34
C LEU A 155 -6.16 -36.38 3.15
N ASN A 156 -5.15 -36.48 2.27
CA ASN A 156 -4.29 -35.35 1.94
C ASN A 156 -5.05 -34.27 1.14
N PHE A 157 -5.96 -34.66 0.25
CA PHE A 157 -6.84 -33.75 -0.48
C PHE A 157 -7.82 -33.02 0.46
N MET A 158 -8.44 -33.75 1.39
CA MET A 158 -9.31 -33.18 2.44
C MET A 158 -8.55 -32.18 3.34
N LYS A 159 -7.31 -32.51 3.76
CA LYS A 159 -6.47 -31.60 4.56
C LYS A 159 -6.11 -30.32 3.80
N TYR A 160 -5.79 -30.44 2.51
CA TYR A 160 -5.48 -29.29 1.66
C TYR A 160 -6.70 -28.37 1.49
N ASN A 161 -7.88 -28.94 1.20
CA ASN A 161 -9.11 -28.14 1.08
C ASN A 161 -9.49 -27.49 2.41
N LYS A 162 -9.36 -28.18 3.54
CA LYS A 162 -9.60 -27.61 4.87
C LYS A 162 -8.64 -26.46 5.20
N GLN A 163 -7.37 -26.57 4.81
CA GLN A 163 -6.40 -25.48 4.99
C GLN A 163 -6.72 -24.27 4.10
N LEU A 164 -7.12 -24.51 2.85
CA LEU A 164 -7.58 -23.45 1.95
C LEU A 164 -8.83 -22.76 2.49
N GLU A 165 -9.81 -23.52 2.96
CA GLU A 165 -11.06 -23.01 3.52
C GLU A 165 -10.80 -22.15 4.76
N ASN A 166 -9.90 -22.59 5.65
CA ASN A 166 -9.44 -21.79 6.78
C ASN A 166 -8.73 -20.49 6.34
N SER A 167 -7.92 -20.55 5.29
CA SER A 167 -7.25 -19.37 4.74
C SER A 167 -8.25 -18.37 4.16
N TYR A 168 -9.25 -18.84 3.41
CA TYR A 168 -10.31 -17.97 2.88
C TYR A 168 -11.15 -17.38 4.00
N SER A 169 -11.53 -18.18 4.99
CA SER A 169 -12.30 -17.73 6.16
C SER A 169 -11.57 -16.61 6.91
N SER A 170 -10.27 -16.78 7.19
CA SER A 170 -9.46 -15.76 7.86
C SER A 170 -9.33 -14.46 7.04
N THR A 171 -9.24 -14.55 5.71
CA THR A 171 -9.24 -13.34 4.86
C THR A 171 -10.60 -12.65 4.83
N ILE A 172 -11.69 -13.40 4.85
CA ILE A 172 -13.05 -12.86 4.89
C ILE A 172 -13.27 -12.13 6.22
N GLU A 173 -12.91 -12.74 7.34
CA GLU A 173 -12.98 -12.12 8.66
C GLU A 173 -12.13 -10.82 8.73
N GLY A 174 -10.93 -10.84 8.15
CA GLY A 174 -10.09 -9.63 8.06
C GLY A 174 -10.73 -8.51 7.22
N LEU A 175 -11.39 -8.86 6.13
CA LEU A 175 -12.12 -7.91 5.28
C LEU A 175 -13.36 -7.37 5.99
N GLU A 176 -14.13 -8.23 6.65
CA GLU A 176 -15.31 -7.85 7.44
C GLU A 176 -14.94 -6.88 8.57
N ASN A 177 -13.87 -7.16 9.31
CA ASN A 177 -13.35 -6.25 10.33
C ASN A 177 -12.93 -4.89 9.75
N LYS A 178 -12.31 -4.88 8.56
CA LYS A 178 -11.93 -3.63 7.89
C LYS A 178 -13.15 -2.83 7.39
N VAL A 179 -14.17 -3.52 6.87
CA VAL A 179 -15.44 -2.89 6.47
C VAL A 179 -16.17 -2.32 7.69
N LEU A 180 -16.19 -3.03 8.81
CA LEU A 180 -16.77 -2.56 10.06
C LEU A 180 -16.05 -1.30 10.56
N LEU A 181 -14.72 -1.31 10.58
CA LEU A 181 -13.92 -0.15 10.99
C LEU A 181 -14.15 1.04 10.07
N LEU A 182 -14.15 0.83 8.74
CA LEU A 182 -14.45 1.90 7.78
C LEU A 182 -15.85 2.48 7.99
N THR A 183 -16.85 1.62 8.19
CA THR A 183 -18.23 2.03 8.47
C THR A 183 -18.31 2.85 9.75
N GLU A 184 -17.63 2.43 10.81
CA GLU A 184 -17.58 3.16 12.07
C GLU A 184 -16.90 4.54 11.91
N THR A 185 -15.76 4.60 11.22
CA THR A 185 -15.08 5.87 10.97
C THR A 185 -15.91 6.83 10.12
N ASN A 186 -16.61 6.33 9.08
CA ASN A 186 -17.52 7.13 8.26
C ASN A 186 -18.71 7.65 9.08
N ASN A 187 -19.25 6.84 9.99
CA ASN A 187 -20.30 7.26 10.91
C ASN A 187 -19.80 8.38 11.85
N GLN A 188 -18.57 8.27 12.36
CA GLN A 188 -17.97 9.33 13.18
C GLN A 188 -17.76 10.63 12.39
N ILE A 189 -17.21 10.55 11.17
CA ILE A 189 -17.04 11.72 10.29
C ILE A 189 -18.40 12.38 10.03
N THR A 190 -19.43 11.60 9.75
CA THR A 190 -20.79 12.11 9.51
C THR A 190 -21.33 12.85 10.74
N LYS A 191 -21.10 12.32 11.95
CA LYS A 191 -21.47 13.01 13.20
C LYS A 191 -20.75 14.35 13.35
N TYR A 192 -19.45 14.40 13.11
CA TYR A 192 -18.69 15.65 13.17
C TYR A 192 -19.16 16.68 12.15
N LEU A 193 -19.46 16.26 10.92
CA LEU A 193 -20.02 17.15 9.89
C LEU A 193 -21.36 17.74 10.31
N ASN A 194 -22.25 16.92 10.89
CA ASN A 194 -23.54 17.40 11.37
C ASN A 194 -23.40 18.37 12.56
N GLN A 195 -22.48 18.11 13.49
CA GLN A 195 -22.18 19.03 14.59
C GLN A 195 -21.64 20.36 14.08
N LEU A 196 -20.72 20.31 13.12
CA LEU A 196 -20.15 21.50 12.50
C LEU A 196 -21.21 22.31 11.76
N ALA A 197 -22.07 21.65 10.97
CA ALA A 197 -23.19 22.30 10.29
C ALA A 197 -24.15 22.99 11.28
N SER A 198 -24.46 22.33 12.40
CA SER A 198 -25.28 22.92 13.47
C SER A 198 -24.63 24.16 14.09
N CYS A 199 -23.32 24.10 14.36
CA CYS A 199 -22.57 25.24 14.87
C CYS A 199 -22.59 26.42 13.90
N PHE A 200 -22.35 26.17 12.60
CA PHE A 200 -22.42 27.21 11.58
C PHE A 200 -23.82 27.84 11.49
N GLN A 201 -24.87 27.03 11.60
CA GLN A 201 -26.24 27.54 11.60
C GLN A 201 -26.49 28.46 12.79
N ASN A 202 -26.09 28.06 14.00
CA ASN A 202 -26.25 28.87 15.20
C ASN A 202 -25.51 30.23 15.09
N VAL A 203 -24.27 30.22 14.63
CA VAL A 203 -23.49 31.45 14.42
C VAL A 203 -24.16 32.34 13.37
N SER A 204 -24.67 31.76 12.29
CA SER A 204 -25.39 32.51 11.26
C SER A 204 -26.66 33.17 11.82
N ASP A 205 -27.42 32.47 12.66
CA ASP A 205 -28.64 32.98 13.29
C ASP A 205 -28.33 34.12 14.29
N GLU A 206 -27.24 33.98 15.07
CA GLU A 206 -26.74 35.06 15.93
C GLU A 206 -26.32 36.29 15.11
N LEU A 207 -25.57 36.11 14.03
CA LEU A 207 -25.15 37.20 13.14
C LEU A 207 -26.34 37.93 12.51
N ILE A 208 -27.36 37.19 12.08
CA ILE A 208 -28.61 37.78 11.57
C ILE A 208 -29.29 38.62 12.66
N THR A 209 -29.32 38.11 13.89
CA THR A 209 -29.92 38.81 15.04
C THR A 209 -29.17 40.10 15.37
N ILE A 210 -27.83 40.03 15.43
CA ILE A 210 -26.97 41.20 15.64
C ILE A 210 -27.19 42.23 14.54
N LYS A 211 -27.20 41.82 13.27
CA LYS A 211 -27.42 42.71 12.12
C LYS A 211 -28.77 43.42 12.20
N LYS A 212 -29.83 42.72 12.59
CA LYS A 212 -31.15 43.33 12.81
C LYS A 212 -31.10 44.38 13.92
N SER A 213 -30.47 44.06 15.05
CA SER A 213 -30.32 44.99 16.17
C SER A 213 -29.56 46.26 15.78
N MET A 214 -28.43 46.13 15.08
CA MET A 214 -27.65 47.26 14.57
C MET A 214 -28.48 48.15 13.64
N THR A 215 -29.22 47.54 12.71
CA THR A 215 -30.08 48.30 11.77
C THR A 215 -31.14 49.11 12.51
N THR A 216 -31.76 48.54 13.55
CA THR A 216 -32.73 49.25 14.39
C THR A 216 -32.08 50.39 15.16
N GLN A 217 -30.88 50.19 15.72
CA GLN A 217 -30.14 51.25 16.40
C GLN A 217 -29.76 52.40 15.45
N ASP A 218 -29.29 52.08 14.24
CA ASP A 218 -28.97 53.08 13.21
C ASP A 218 -30.21 53.89 12.78
N GLN A 219 -31.36 53.23 12.67
CA GLN A 219 -32.64 53.90 12.38
C GLN A 219 -33.04 54.87 13.50
N LEU A 220 -32.97 54.43 14.77
CA LEU A 220 -33.28 55.28 15.92
C LEU A 220 -32.34 56.49 16.00
N MET A 221 -31.04 56.28 15.76
CA MET A 221 -30.06 57.36 15.73
C MET A 221 -30.36 58.36 14.61
N SER A 222 -30.71 57.88 13.42
CA SER A 222 -31.10 58.73 12.29
C SER A 222 -32.33 59.58 12.60
N GLU A 223 -33.36 58.98 13.21
CA GLU A 223 -34.56 59.71 13.63
C GLU A 223 -34.25 60.74 14.72
N PHE A 224 -33.39 60.40 15.69
CA PHE A 224 -32.94 61.33 16.72
C PHE A 224 -32.20 62.53 16.13
N VAL A 225 -31.24 62.30 15.22
CA VAL A 225 -30.49 63.37 14.54
C VAL A 225 -31.44 64.27 13.74
N LYS A 226 -32.38 63.69 12.99
CA LYS A 226 -33.41 64.47 12.26
C LYS A 226 -34.25 65.33 13.21
N TYR A 227 -34.66 64.78 14.34
CA TYR A 227 -35.44 65.50 15.34
C TYR A 227 -34.65 66.69 15.91
N VAL A 228 -33.40 66.48 16.34
CA VAL A 228 -32.54 67.55 16.88
C VAL A 228 -32.37 68.68 15.85
N LEU A 229 -32.04 68.34 14.60
CA LEU A 229 -31.89 69.32 13.52
C LEU A 229 -33.20 70.10 13.24
N ALA A 230 -34.35 69.44 13.36
CA ALA A 230 -35.65 70.09 13.19
C ALA A 230 -35.95 71.07 14.34
N GLN A 231 -35.53 70.76 15.56
CA GLN A 231 -35.69 71.66 16.72
C GLN A 231 -34.77 72.89 16.61
N GLU A 232 -33.51 72.71 16.21
CA GLU A 232 -32.59 73.84 15.98
C GLU A 232 -33.13 74.83 14.95
N LYS A 233 -33.68 74.32 13.83
CA LYS A 233 -34.30 75.16 12.79
C LYS A 233 -35.52 75.94 13.27
N LYS A 234 -36.29 75.39 14.21
CA LYS A 234 -37.43 76.10 14.82
C LYS A 234 -36.95 77.22 15.74
N TYR A 235 -35.87 76.99 16.49
CA TYR A 235 -35.31 77.98 17.40
C TYR A 235 -34.69 79.18 16.67
N GLN A 236 -34.07 78.95 15.51
CA GLN A 236 -33.46 80.02 14.69
C GLN A 236 -34.47 80.91 13.94
N LYS A 237 -35.77 80.58 13.98
CA LYS A 237 -36.84 81.28 13.25
C LYS A 237 -37.73 82.19 14.11
N ASN A 238 -37.55 82.14 15.44
CA ASN A 238 -38.21 83.00 16.42
C ASN A 238 -37.20 84.02 16.97
#